data_AF-A0A453LTX9-F1
#
_entry.id   AF-A0A453LTX9-F1
#
_cell.length_a   1.000
_cell.length_b   1.000
_cell.length_c   1.000
_cell.angle_alpha   90.00
_cell.angle_beta   90.00
_cell.angle_gamma   90.00
#
_symmetry.space_group_name_H-M   'P 1'
#
loop_
_entity.id
_entity.type
_entity.pdbx_description
1 polymer ?
#
loop_
_entity_poly.entity_id
_entity_poly.type
_entity_poly.pdbx_seq_one_letter_code
_entity_poly.pdbx_strand_id
1 'polypeptide(L)'
;MIVDENCSHKDDPSRSEFSELQLQLEEMHEENDKLMSLYEKAMQERDEFKRKFSEQSNHETTEDIQFRDAEMDEAMDAEGFQGEHVHDSPIVAFKEAMQLVRVKLEHVQGKLVTAQDAVQYFKLLEMASTKAEELSSSIQLCCLDVQKEQEDINALKSALSASHERENALEGRIFSPAASCWGLHLKTEALAGSKFGVNVELMNKKMGQLSSLRTRKTEISAARAEARRSETELRNKIDGLKQKYRSFEAQRKETERVLFAIDNLDCPATPLQKPMNFGKASELLKSEEERTKLLSELKKSREQLSVVQKEIKSMRNCDDIDGEISRLESEVEGCFLSLLEADTEKFVRDHALAEVWEVQQKDVPSLLVDYQDSVFHVKLGEEQIRVCEASLQHQTASLDEMNSKLSQAMRDLGELLVARGLDASTPHVSDKVKGDLDAIEVHVAEARQLLLVDNQ
;
A
#
# COMPACT_ATOMS: atom_id res chain seq x y z
N MET A 1 45.43 32.18 -1.85
CA MET A 1 45.34 32.87 -0.55
C MET A 1 44.00 33.59 -0.49
N ILE A 2 42.94 32.85 -0.18
CA ILE A 2 41.62 33.36 0.22
C ILE A 2 41.06 32.30 1.19
N VAL A 3 41.13 32.67 2.47
CA VAL A 3 40.21 32.42 3.59
C VAL A 3 39.60 31.02 3.76
N ASP A 4 40.19 30.27 4.69
CA ASP A 4 39.51 29.27 5.53
C ASP A 4 38.39 29.95 6.34
N GLU A 5 37.14 29.51 6.16
CA GLU A 5 36.09 29.73 7.15
C GLU A 5 35.03 28.62 7.08
N ASN A 6 35.16 27.67 8.03
CA ASN A 6 34.11 26.91 8.74
C ASN A 6 32.82 26.51 8.01
N CYS A 7 32.58 25.19 7.89
CA CYS A 7 31.49 24.56 8.66
C CYS A 7 31.65 23.04 8.72
N SER A 8 32.36 22.57 9.74
CA SER A 8 32.15 21.23 10.30
C SER A 8 31.13 21.38 11.42
N HIS A 9 29.86 21.11 11.14
CA HIS A 9 28.95 20.61 12.17
C HIS A 9 28.11 19.49 11.57
N LYS A 10 28.59 18.27 11.84
CA LYS A 10 27.74 17.10 11.94
C LYS A 10 26.87 17.32 13.17
N ASP A 11 25.61 17.63 12.98
CA ASP A 11 24.61 17.52 14.04
C ASP A 11 24.19 16.04 14.12
N ASP A 12 25.10 15.21 14.61
CA ASP A 12 24.68 14.02 15.35
C ASP A 12 24.03 14.56 16.63
N PRO A 13 22.73 14.35 16.88
CA PRO A 13 22.08 14.84 18.09
C PRO A 13 22.89 14.36 19.28
N SER A 14 23.37 15.31 20.08
CA SER A 14 24.25 15.02 21.18
C SER A 14 23.51 14.05 22.11
N ARG A 15 24.21 13.07 22.70
CA ARG A 15 23.62 12.10 23.63
C ARG A 15 22.86 12.77 24.80
N SER A 16 23.12 14.06 25.03
CA SER A 16 22.38 14.95 25.95
C SER A 16 20.96 15.25 25.47
N GLU A 17 20.78 15.66 24.22
CA GLU A 17 19.46 16.00 23.63
C GLU A 17 18.53 14.78 23.59
N PHE A 18 19.07 13.60 23.27
CA PHE A 18 18.29 12.36 23.32
C PHE A 18 17.85 12.02 24.76
N SER A 19 18.70 12.31 25.76
CA SER A 19 18.37 12.08 27.17
C SER A 19 17.32 13.09 27.67
N GLU A 20 17.36 14.33 27.18
CA GLU A 20 16.37 15.37 27.50
C GLU A 20 14.99 15.04 26.91
N LEU A 21 14.93 14.62 25.64
CA LEU A 21 13.69 14.19 25.00
C LEU A 21 13.10 12.93 25.67
N GLN A 22 13.96 12.01 26.10
CA GLN A 22 13.53 10.83 26.83
C GLN A 22 12.93 11.20 28.20
N LEU A 23 13.55 12.13 28.92
CA LEU A 23 13.02 12.63 30.20
C LEU A 23 11.68 13.35 30.01
N GLN A 24 11.56 14.15 28.95
CA GLN A 24 10.34 14.89 28.63
C GLN A 24 9.17 13.96 28.24
N LEU A 25 9.47 12.85 27.57
CA LEU A 25 8.48 11.81 27.27
C LEU A 25 8.00 11.08 28.53
N GLU A 26 8.92 10.81 29.46
CA GLU A 26 8.60 10.18 30.74
C GLU A 26 7.74 11.10 31.63
N GLU A 27 8.05 12.40 31.64
CA GLU A 27 7.24 13.42 32.33
C GLU A 27 5.82 13.52 31.74
N MET A 28 5.66 13.52 30.42
CA MET A 28 4.33 13.52 29.78
C MET A 28 3.53 12.24 30.08
N HIS A 29 4.19 11.08 30.18
CA HIS A 29 3.52 9.85 30.58
C HIS A 29 3.03 9.93 32.03
N GLU A 30 3.84 10.45 32.94
CA GLU A 30 3.46 10.63 34.35
C GLU A 30 2.29 11.63 34.50
N GLU A 31 2.27 12.70 33.71
CA GLU A 31 1.15 13.64 33.68
C GLU A 31 -0.13 13.02 33.11
N ASN A 32 -0.03 12.20 32.05
CA ASN A 32 -1.18 11.49 31.50
C ASN A 32 -1.76 10.49 32.52
N ASP A 33 -0.93 9.79 33.29
CA ASP A 33 -1.38 8.88 34.35
C ASP A 33 -2.09 9.64 35.48
N LYS A 34 -1.59 10.83 35.85
CA LYS A 34 -2.26 11.73 36.80
C LYS A 34 -3.61 12.19 36.26
N LEU A 35 -3.69 12.56 34.97
CA LEU A 35 -4.92 12.98 34.33
C LEU A 35 -5.95 11.85 34.27
N MET A 36 -5.53 10.64 33.94
CA MET A 36 -6.37 9.44 33.97
C MET A 36 -6.93 9.18 35.38
N SER A 37 -6.10 9.30 36.40
CA SER A 37 -6.52 9.15 37.81
C SER A 37 -7.54 10.21 38.24
N LEU A 38 -7.41 11.45 37.76
CA LEU A 38 -8.38 12.51 38.02
C LEU A 38 -9.70 12.27 37.29
N TYR A 39 -9.64 11.78 36.05
CA TYR A 39 -10.83 11.43 35.26
C TYR A 39 -11.62 10.30 35.92
N GLU A 40 -10.94 9.27 36.42
CA GLU A 40 -11.56 8.17 37.16
C GLU A 40 -12.26 8.66 38.43
N LYS A 41 -11.62 9.54 39.21
CA LYS A 41 -12.23 10.16 40.39
C LYS A 41 -13.47 10.98 40.04
N ALA A 42 -13.41 11.81 39.00
CA ALA A 42 -14.55 12.62 38.57
C ALA A 42 -15.74 11.75 38.13
N MET A 43 -15.48 10.60 37.49
CA MET A 43 -16.53 9.63 37.17
C MET A 43 -17.14 9.02 38.44
N GLN A 44 -16.32 8.64 39.42
CA GLN A 44 -16.80 8.09 40.69
C GLN A 44 -17.65 9.11 41.45
N GLU A 45 -17.23 10.37 41.54
CA GLU A 45 -18.00 11.44 42.19
C GLU A 45 -19.34 11.69 41.49
N ARG A 46 -19.37 11.69 40.15
CA ARG A 46 -20.61 11.81 39.37
C ARG A 46 -21.57 10.64 39.66
N ASP A 47 -21.05 9.43 39.73
CA ASP A 47 -21.85 8.22 39.96
C ASP A 47 -22.37 8.19 41.41
N GLU A 48 -21.60 8.66 42.39
CA GLU A 48 -22.05 8.90 43.76
C GLU A 48 -23.13 9.98 43.84
N PHE A 49 -22.98 11.08 43.10
CA PHE A 49 -23.97 12.15 43.05
C PHE A 49 -25.30 11.66 42.47
N LYS A 50 -25.24 10.88 41.37
CA LYS A 50 -26.41 10.25 40.75
C LYS A 50 -27.12 9.28 41.71
N ARG A 51 -26.36 8.55 42.54
CA ARG A 51 -26.90 7.65 43.57
C ARG A 51 -27.64 8.42 44.67
N LYS A 52 -27.02 9.46 45.24
CA LYS A 52 -27.63 10.30 46.27
C LYS A 52 -28.92 10.99 45.79
N PHE A 53 -28.95 11.42 44.54
CA PHE A 53 -30.15 12.03 43.93
C PHE A 53 -31.30 11.01 43.77
N SER A 54 -30.97 9.77 43.42
CA SER A 54 -31.96 8.68 43.30
C SER A 54 -32.49 8.20 44.65
N GLU A 55 -31.70 8.32 45.73
CA GLU A 55 -32.12 8.00 47.11
C GLU A 55 -33.06 9.08 47.68
N GLN A 56 -32.86 10.36 47.32
CA GLN A 56 -33.74 11.47 47.74
C GLN A 56 -35.12 11.44 47.07
N SER A 57 -35.23 10.99 45.82
CA SER A 57 -36.54 10.97 45.11
C SER A 57 -37.54 9.93 45.63
N ASN A 58 -37.13 9.05 46.55
CA ASN A 58 -37.97 7.98 47.10
C ASN A 58 -38.62 8.33 48.45
N HIS A 59 -38.43 9.55 48.98
CA HIS A 59 -38.93 9.94 50.31
C HIS A 59 -40.02 11.03 50.33
N GLU A 60 -40.42 11.60 49.19
CA GLU A 60 -41.50 12.59 49.14
C GLU A 60 -42.66 12.09 48.28
N THR A 61 -43.63 11.39 48.90
CA THR A 61 -45.07 11.45 48.56
C THR A 61 -45.86 10.47 49.42
N THR A 62 -46.19 10.86 50.65
CA THR A 62 -47.40 10.36 51.35
C THR A 62 -47.79 11.34 52.45
N GLU A 63 -48.59 12.35 52.12
CA GLU A 63 -49.54 12.93 53.07
C GLU A 63 -50.88 13.13 52.33
N ASP A 64 -51.72 12.09 52.41
CA ASP A 64 -53.15 12.15 52.14
C ASP A 64 -53.82 13.05 53.19
N ILE A 65 -54.51 14.10 52.76
CA ILE A 65 -55.45 14.83 53.62
C ILE A 65 -56.87 14.58 53.11
N GLN A 66 -57.60 13.92 54.00
CA GLN A 66 -58.93 13.34 53.85
C GLN A 66 -60.03 14.42 53.73
N PHE A 67 -60.98 14.12 52.84
CA PHE A 67 -62.34 14.68 52.83
C PHE A 67 -63.04 14.43 54.17
N ARG A 68 -63.81 15.43 54.64
CA ARG A 68 -64.79 15.26 55.71
C ARG A 68 -66.10 15.93 55.31
N ASP A 69 -66.94 15.16 54.65
CA ASP A 69 -68.37 15.44 54.53
C ASP A 69 -69.00 15.33 55.92
N ALA A 70 -69.79 16.34 56.29
CA ALA A 70 -70.68 16.30 57.44
C ALA A 70 -72.12 16.38 56.92
N GLU A 71 -72.68 15.22 56.60
CA GLU A 71 -74.12 15.01 56.67
C GLU A 71 -74.56 15.19 58.12
N MET A 72 -75.64 15.94 58.33
CA MET A 72 -76.39 15.90 59.58
C MET A 72 -77.89 15.99 59.26
N ASP A 73 -78.48 14.79 59.28
CA ASP A 73 -79.84 14.39 59.62
C ASP A 73 -80.95 15.46 59.70
N GLU A 74 -81.95 15.23 58.86
CA GLU A 74 -83.35 15.49 59.14
C GLU A 74 -83.79 14.69 60.39
N ALA A 75 -84.29 15.40 61.40
CA ALA A 75 -85.04 14.80 62.50
C ALA A 75 -86.48 15.31 62.49
N MET A 76 -87.37 14.33 62.43
CA MET A 76 -88.82 14.35 62.43
C MET A 76 -89.43 14.70 63.80
N ASP A 77 -90.74 14.96 63.74
CA ASP A 77 -91.76 14.91 64.80
C ASP A 77 -91.87 16.13 65.74
N ALA A 78 -92.83 17.05 65.56
CA ALA A 78 -94.30 16.91 65.58
C ALA A 78 -94.85 16.54 66.97
N GLU A 79 -95.08 17.55 67.81
CA GLU A 79 -96.06 17.44 68.89
C GLU A 79 -97.07 18.59 68.81
N GLY A 80 -98.33 18.19 68.95
CA GLY A 80 -99.52 18.94 68.58
C GLY A 80 -99.78 20.19 69.41
N PHE A 81 -100.32 21.19 68.73
CA PHE A 81 -101.21 22.16 69.35
C PHE A 81 -102.43 22.37 68.44
N GLN A 82 -103.54 21.71 68.78
CA GLN A 82 -104.85 22.00 68.22
C GLN A 82 -105.36 23.29 68.88
N GLY A 83 -105.47 24.35 68.09
CA GLY A 83 -106.13 25.60 68.44
C GLY A 83 -106.87 26.12 67.22
N GLU A 84 -108.18 26.21 67.37
CA GLU A 84 -109.22 26.64 66.43
C GLU A 84 -108.84 27.76 65.43
N HIS A 85 -109.13 27.46 64.16
CA HIS A 85 -109.76 28.31 63.14
C HIS A 85 -109.30 29.76 62.89
N VAL A 86 -109.03 29.98 61.58
CA VAL A 86 -109.02 31.24 60.81
C VAL A 86 -107.68 31.97 60.74
N HIS A 87 -106.81 31.53 59.81
CA HIS A 87 -106.22 32.32 58.71
C HIS A 87 -105.17 31.46 57.96
N ASP A 88 -105.62 30.50 57.13
CA ASP A 88 -104.77 29.55 56.38
C ASP A 88 -104.06 30.15 55.14
N SER A 89 -104.18 31.45 54.88
CA SER A 89 -103.69 32.06 53.63
C SER A 89 -102.16 32.33 53.59
N PRO A 90 -101.48 32.74 54.68
CA PRO A 90 -100.04 33.07 54.61
C PRO A 90 -99.13 31.83 54.63
N ILE A 91 -99.49 30.80 55.41
CA ILE A 91 -98.66 29.60 55.61
C ILE A 91 -98.64 28.72 54.35
N VAL A 92 -99.78 28.60 53.66
CA VAL A 92 -99.86 27.87 52.39
C VAL A 92 -99.09 28.61 51.28
N ALA A 93 -99.23 29.94 51.21
CA ALA A 93 -98.49 30.77 50.26
C ALA A 93 -96.96 30.71 50.48
N PHE A 94 -96.52 30.72 51.74
CA PHE A 94 -95.11 30.53 52.09
C PHE A 94 -94.59 29.16 51.67
N LYS A 95 -95.36 28.08 51.89
CA LYS A 95 -94.98 26.72 51.48
C LYS A 95 -94.88 26.58 49.96
N GLU A 96 -95.80 27.20 49.21
CA GLU A 96 -95.77 27.23 47.74
C GLU A 96 -94.60 28.06 47.20
N ALA A 97 -94.30 29.20 47.82
CA ALA A 97 -93.14 30.02 47.50
C ALA A 97 -91.82 29.26 47.72
N MET A 98 -91.70 28.55 48.84
CA MET A 98 -90.54 27.69 49.13
C MET A 98 -90.40 26.52 48.16
N GLN A 99 -91.51 25.93 47.70
CA GLN A 99 -91.48 24.89 46.67
C GLN A 99 -91.02 25.46 45.32
N LEU A 100 -91.46 26.67 44.96
CA LEU A 100 -91.03 27.34 43.74
C LEU A 100 -89.54 27.73 43.80
N VAL A 101 -89.06 28.20 44.94
CA VAL A 101 -87.62 28.44 45.20
C VAL A 101 -86.82 27.15 45.02
N ARG A 102 -87.28 26.02 45.56
CA ARG A 102 -86.62 24.72 45.39
C ARG A 102 -86.51 24.33 43.92
N VAL A 103 -87.61 24.42 43.17
CA VAL A 103 -87.61 24.14 41.73
C VAL A 103 -86.64 25.06 40.99
N LYS A 104 -86.59 26.37 41.29
CA LYS A 104 -85.65 27.31 40.66
C LYS A 104 -84.19 26.98 40.99
N LEU A 105 -83.90 26.58 42.22
CA LEU A 105 -82.56 26.13 42.62
C LEU A 105 -82.15 24.81 41.94
N GLU A 106 -83.08 23.87 41.74
CA GLU A 106 -82.84 22.65 40.95
C GLU A 106 -82.51 22.98 39.49
N HIS A 107 -83.19 23.96 38.89
CA HIS A 107 -82.86 24.45 37.54
C HIS A 107 -81.46 25.10 37.51
N VAL A 108 -81.11 25.92 38.51
CA VAL A 108 -79.76 26.49 38.66
C VAL A 108 -78.72 25.37 38.74
N GLN A 109 -78.96 24.34 39.53
CA GLN A 109 -78.05 23.20 39.67
C GLN A 109 -77.86 22.46 38.35
N GLY A 110 -78.93 22.15 37.61
CA GLY A 110 -78.83 21.48 36.32
C GLY A 110 -78.06 22.29 35.26
N LYS A 111 -78.27 23.62 35.24
CA LYS A 111 -77.54 24.55 34.37
C LYS A 111 -76.08 24.69 34.78
N LEU A 112 -75.80 24.72 36.08
CA LEU A 112 -74.45 24.81 36.62
C LEU A 112 -73.62 23.57 36.27
N VAL A 113 -74.20 22.37 36.38
CA VAL A 113 -73.55 21.12 35.93
C VAL A 113 -73.22 21.17 34.44
N THR A 114 -74.15 21.64 33.61
CA THR A 114 -73.92 21.78 32.15
C THR A 114 -72.78 22.76 31.84
N ALA A 115 -72.71 23.88 32.56
CA ALA A 115 -71.62 24.86 32.45
C ALA A 115 -70.29 24.29 32.94
N GLN A 116 -70.29 23.52 34.04
CA GLN A 116 -69.11 22.85 34.57
C GLN A 116 -68.55 21.81 33.59
N ASP A 117 -69.40 20.97 32.99
CA ASP A 117 -69.01 20.01 31.96
C ASP A 117 -68.38 20.72 30.75
N ALA A 118 -68.88 21.91 30.41
CA ALA A 118 -68.32 22.69 29.34
C ALA A 118 -66.94 23.27 29.65
N VAL A 119 -66.73 23.74 30.88
CA VAL A 119 -65.43 24.21 31.36
C VAL A 119 -64.41 23.05 31.37
N GLN A 120 -64.80 21.86 31.82
CA GLN A 120 -63.95 20.68 31.77
C GLN A 120 -63.55 20.31 30.33
N TYR A 121 -64.50 20.38 29.39
CA TYR A 121 -64.21 20.18 27.97
C TYR A 121 -63.22 21.22 27.43
N PHE A 122 -63.41 22.51 27.73
CA PHE A 122 -62.48 23.55 27.28
C PHE A 122 -61.08 23.35 27.86
N LYS A 123 -60.97 22.89 29.11
CA LYS A 123 -59.69 22.53 29.71
C LYS A 123 -59.00 21.40 28.94
N LEU A 124 -59.72 20.33 28.58
CA LEU A 124 -59.16 19.24 27.77
C LEU A 124 -58.74 19.71 26.38
N LEU A 125 -59.55 20.56 25.75
CA LEU A 125 -59.27 21.14 24.44
C LEU A 125 -58.02 22.03 24.47
N GLU A 126 -57.89 22.90 25.48
CA GLU A 126 -56.71 23.74 25.71
C GLU A 126 -55.46 22.89 25.89
N MET A 127 -55.51 21.87 26.77
CA MET A 127 -54.39 20.96 27.00
C MET A 127 -53.96 20.19 25.73
N ALA A 128 -54.92 19.78 24.90
CA ALA A 128 -54.62 19.10 23.64
C ALA A 128 -54.01 20.08 22.60
N SER A 129 -54.52 21.31 22.54
CA SER A 129 -53.99 22.37 21.66
C SER A 129 -52.57 22.76 22.03
N THR A 130 -52.31 23.03 23.32
CA THR A 130 -50.96 23.42 23.79
C THR A 130 -49.95 22.31 23.54
N LYS A 131 -50.31 21.04 23.77
CA LYS A 131 -49.44 19.90 23.45
C LYS A 131 -49.11 19.81 21.95
N ALA A 132 -50.08 20.08 21.08
CA ALA A 132 -49.85 20.08 19.63
C ALA A 132 -48.95 21.25 19.19
N GLU A 133 -49.16 22.44 19.76
CA GLU A 133 -48.32 23.62 19.52
C GLU A 133 -46.88 23.40 19.98
N GLU A 134 -46.68 22.90 21.21
CA GLU A 134 -45.36 22.57 21.76
C GLU A 134 -44.62 21.57 20.87
N LEU A 135 -45.27 20.46 20.47
CA LEU A 135 -44.69 19.47 19.57
C LEU A 135 -44.34 20.08 18.21
N SER A 136 -45.22 20.91 17.65
CA SER A 136 -44.97 21.60 16.37
C SER A 136 -43.76 22.54 16.46
N SER A 137 -43.61 23.30 17.54
CA SER A 137 -42.45 24.18 17.75
C SER A 137 -41.16 23.38 17.93
N SER A 138 -41.18 22.28 18.70
CA SER A 138 -40.02 21.40 18.86
C SER A 138 -39.59 20.74 17.54
N ILE A 139 -40.55 20.31 16.72
CA ILE A 139 -40.28 19.74 15.38
C ILE A 139 -39.63 20.79 14.47
N GLN A 140 -40.13 22.02 14.45
CA GLN A 140 -39.53 23.09 13.64
C GLN A 140 -38.08 23.38 14.04
N LEU A 141 -37.79 23.44 15.34
CA LEU A 141 -36.42 23.64 15.82
C LEU A 141 -35.50 22.48 15.42
N CYS A 142 -35.95 21.24 15.63
CA CYS A 142 -35.18 20.05 15.26
C CYS A 142 -34.94 19.95 13.75
N CYS A 143 -35.90 20.34 12.91
CA CYS A 143 -35.71 20.42 11.46
C CYS A 143 -34.57 21.37 11.05
N LEU A 144 -34.47 22.53 11.72
CA LEU A 144 -33.39 23.49 11.45
C LEU A 144 -32.03 22.93 11.86
N ASP A 145 -31.95 22.23 13.00
CA ASP A 145 -30.72 21.59 13.48
C ASP A 145 -30.27 20.48 12.52
N VAL A 146 -31.19 19.60 12.09
CA VAL A 146 -30.95 18.54 11.10
C VAL A 146 -30.47 19.13 9.78
N GLN A 147 -31.08 20.22 9.30
CA GLN A 147 -30.66 20.89 8.08
C GLN A 147 -29.23 21.43 8.19
N LYS A 148 -28.92 22.09 9.31
CA LYS A 148 -27.58 22.64 9.55
C LYS A 148 -26.52 21.54 9.62
N GLU A 149 -26.78 20.47 10.37
CA GLU A 149 -25.84 19.34 10.48
C GLU A 149 -25.64 18.65 9.12
N GLN A 150 -26.69 18.57 8.30
CA GLN A 150 -26.58 18.08 6.93
C GLN A 150 -25.70 18.97 6.04
N GLU A 151 -25.80 20.30 6.17
CA GLU A 151 -24.93 21.27 5.46
C GLU A 151 -23.46 21.13 5.92
N ASP A 152 -23.24 21.00 7.23
CA ASP A 152 -21.90 20.81 7.81
C ASP A 152 -21.26 19.49 7.32
N ILE A 153 -22.02 18.38 7.27
CA ILE A 153 -21.57 17.11 6.69
C ILE A 153 -21.17 17.27 5.21
N ASN A 154 -21.95 18.04 4.43
CA ASN A 154 -21.63 18.28 3.02
C ASN A 154 -20.35 19.11 2.84
N ALA A 155 -20.12 20.08 3.73
CA ALA A 155 -18.87 20.84 3.77
C ALA A 155 -17.68 19.93 4.11
N LEU A 156 -17.82 19.05 5.12
CA LEU A 156 -16.80 18.06 5.46
C LEU A 156 -16.50 17.09 4.32
N LYS A 157 -17.52 16.58 3.61
CA LYS A 157 -17.34 15.71 2.42
C LYS A 157 -16.57 16.41 1.30
N SER A 158 -16.82 17.69 1.10
CA SER A 158 -16.10 18.50 0.11
C SER A 158 -14.63 18.67 0.51
N ALA A 159 -14.37 18.96 1.79
CA ALA A 159 -13.01 19.06 2.33
C ALA A 159 -12.25 17.72 2.28
N LEU A 160 -12.94 16.60 2.56
CA LEU A 160 -12.38 15.26 2.45
C LEU A 160 -11.96 14.95 1.01
N SER A 161 -12.80 15.29 0.03
CA SER A 161 -12.49 15.10 -1.39
C SER A 161 -11.22 15.86 -1.80
N ALA A 162 -11.08 17.12 -1.37
CA ALA A 162 -9.87 17.91 -1.60
C ALA A 162 -8.63 17.30 -0.93
N SER A 163 -8.77 16.71 0.26
CA SER A 163 -7.67 16.01 0.94
C SER A 163 -7.28 14.70 0.25
N HIS A 164 -8.23 13.97 -0.32
CA HIS A 164 -7.94 12.77 -1.10
C HIS A 164 -7.24 13.09 -2.43
N GLU A 165 -7.62 14.20 -3.10
CA GLU A 165 -6.90 14.69 -4.27
C GLU A 165 -5.45 15.06 -3.93
N ARG A 166 -5.22 15.71 -2.78
CA ARG A 166 -3.88 16.03 -2.28
C ARG A 166 -3.05 14.77 -2.01
N GLU A 167 -3.65 13.77 -1.34
CA GLU A 167 -3.03 12.47 -1.08
C GLU A 167 -2.57 11.81 -2.38
N ASN A 168 -3.46 11.68 -3.37
CA ASN A 168 -3.17 11.09 -4.67
C ASN A 168 -2.07 11.87 -5.43
N ALA A 169 -2.08 13.19 -5.36
CA ALA A 169 -1.06 14.03 -5.97
C ALA A 169 0.33 13.81 -5.33
N LEU A 170 0.38 13.68 -4.00
CA LEU A 170 1.62 13.39 -3.27
C LEU A 170 2.12 11.97 -3.54
N GLU A 171 1.23 10.97 -3.55
CA GLU A 171 1.56 9.58 -3.90
C GLU A 171 2.23 9.52 -5.28
N GLY A 172 1.63 10.17 -6.28
CA GLY A 172 2.19 10.26 -7.63
C GLY A 172 3.58 10.89 -7.65
N ARG A 173 3.84 11.92 -6.84
CA ARG A 173 5.16 12.57 -6.75
C ARG A 173 6.21 11.71 -6.06
N ILE A 174 5.84 10.91 -5.06
CA ILE A 174 6.77 10.06 -4.31
C ILE A 174 7.14 8.81 -5.12
N PHE A 175 6.16 8.12 -5.70
CA PHE A 175 6.39 6.78 -6.26
C PHE A 175 6.66 6.76 -7.76
N SER A 176 6.15 7.73 -8.53
CA SER A 176 6.36 7.77 -9.99
C SER A 176 7.84 7.91 -10.40
N PRO A 177 8.66 8.78 -9.77
CA PRO A 177 10.06 8.90 -10.13
C PRO A 177 10.84 7.60 -9.92
N ALA A 178 10.57 6.90 -8.82
CA ALA A 178 11.15 5.59 -8.55
C ALA A 178 10.80 4.60 -9.66
N ALA A 179 9.51 4.43 -9.96
CA ALA A 179 9.05 3.50 -11.00
C ALA A 179 9.70 3.78 -12.37
N SER A 180 9.85 5.06 -12.73
CA SER A 180 10.52 5.48 -13.96
C SER A 180 12.02 5.12 -13.98
N CYS A 181 12.75 5.43 -12.90
CA CYS A 181 14.16 5.09 -12.77
C CYS A 181 14.41 3.57 -12.83
N TRP A 182 13.58 2.78 -12.15
CA TRP A 182 13.64 1.31 -12.22
C TRP A 182 13.39 0.78 -13.63
N GLY A 183 12.38 1.30 -14.34
CA GLY A 183 12.07 0.90 -15.70
C GLY A 183 13.20 1.23 -16.70
N LEU A 184 13.81 2.40 -16.56
CA LEU A 184 14.97 2.81 -17.37
C LEU A 184 16.19 1.94 -17.08
N HIS A 185 16.48 1.64 -15.80
CA HIS A 185 17.58 0.78 -15.41
C HIS A 185 17.45 -0.61 -16.03
N LEU A 186 16.30 -1.28 -15.87
CA LEU A 186 16.07 -2.62 -16.44
C LEU A 186 16.27 -2.65 -17.96
N LYS A 187 15.73 -1.66 -18.67
CA LYS A 187 15.82 -1.61 -20.15
C LYS A 187 17.25 -1.41 -20.62
N THR A 188 18.01 -0.55 -19.93
CA THR A 188 19.39 -0.23 -20.30
C THR A 188 20.36 -1.33 -19.88
N GLU A 189 20.15 -1.97 -18.73
CA GLU A 189 20.91 -3.12 -18.25
C GLU A 189 20.79 -4.30 -19.22
N ALA A 190 19.58 -4.63 -19.68
CA ALA A 190 19.37 -5.71 -20.65
C ALA A 190 20.14 -5.48 -21.97
N LEU A 191 20.13 -4.25 -22.47
CA LEU A 191 20.86 -3.87 -23.68
C LEU A 191 22.39 -3.95 -23.48
N ALA A 192 22.87 -3.43 -22.36
CA ALA A 192 24.29 -3.46 -22.00
C ALA A 192 24.81 -4.88 -21.81
N GLY A 193 24.06 -5.72 -21.07
CA GLY A 193 24.37 -7.12 -20.84
C GLY A 193 24.42 -7.92 -22.14
N SER A 194 23.49 -7.66 -23.07
CA SER A 194 23.51 -8.29 -24.40
C SER A 194 24.76 -7.94 -25.20
N LYS A 195 25.15 -6.65 -25.26
CA LYS A 195 26.38 -6.21 -25.95
C LYS A 195 27.64 -6.84 -25.33
N PHE A 196 27.73 -6.81 -24.01
CA PHE A 196 28.86 -7.39 -23.27
C PHE A 196 28.99 -8.89 -23.53
N GLY A 197 27.88 -9.63 -23.47
CA GLY A 197 27.86 -11.07 -23.75
C GLY A 197 28.37 -11.40 -25.16
N VAL A 198 27.89 -10.69 -26.19
CA VAL A 198 28.35 -10.88 -27.58
C VAL A 198 29.85 -10.63 -27.72
N ASN A 199 30.37 -9.57 -27.09
CA ASN A 199 31.80 -9.25 -27.14
C ASN A 199 32.67 -10.30 -26.43
N VAL A 200 32.20 -10.83 -25.29
CA VAL A 200 32.89 -11.91 -24.56
C VAL A 200 32.93 -13.20 -25.39
N GLU A 201 31.82 -13.57 -26.01
CA GLU A 201 31.77 -14.76 -26.89
C GLU A 201 32.71 -14.61 -28.09
N LEU A 202 32.71 -13.44 -28.73
CA LEU A 202 33.61 -13.14 -29.84
C LEU A 202 35.08 -13.22 -29.41
N MET A 203 35.43 -12.62 -28.28
CA MET A 203 36.78 -12.66 -27.71
C MET A 203 37.23 -14.10 -27.43
N ASN A 204 36.39 -14.89 -26.77
CA ASN A 204 36.68 -16.30 -26.46
C ASN A 204 36.91 -17.12 -27.74
N LYS A 205 36.10 -16.89 -28.78
CA LYS A 205 36.28 -17.53 -30.09
C LYS A 205 37.63 -17.16 -30.71
N LYS A 206 38.01 -15.87 -30.68
CA LYS A 206 39.28 -15.38 -31.25
C LYS A 206 40.49 -15.89 -30.47
N MET A 207 40.43 -15.90 -29.14
CA MET A 207 41.45 -16.50 -28.28
C MET A 207 41.64 -17.99 -28.57
N GLY A 208 40.55 -18.74 -28.75
CA GLY A 208 40.62 -20.15 -29.14
C GLY A 208 41.32 -20.36 -30.50
N GLN A 209 41.01 -19.53 -31.50
CA GLN A 209 41.67 -19.55 -32.81
C GLN A 209 43.18 -19.27 -32.68
N LEU A 210 43.53 -18.26 -31.90
CA LEU A 210 44.91 -17.85 -31.67
C LEU A 210 45.73 -18.92 -30.94
N SER A 211 45.14 -19.61 -29.95
CA SER A 211 45.75 -20.78 -29.31
C SER A 211 46.02 -21.93 -30.29
N SER A 212 45.08 -22.20 -31.20
CA SER A 212 45.23 -23.25 -32.21
C SER A 212 46.37 -22.95 -33.19
N LEU A 213 46.50 -21.69 -33.64
CA LEU A 213 47.56 -21.27 -34.54
C LEU A 213 48.93 -21.27 -33.87
N ARG A 214 49.02 -20.81 -32.61
CA ARG A 214 50.26 -20.90 -31.83
C ARG A 214 50.74 -22.35 -31.70
N THR A 215 49.81 -23.27 -31.45
CA THR A 215 50.12 -24.71 -31.40
C THR A 215 50.64 -25.20 -32.75
N ARG A 216 49.93 -24.91 -33.85
CA ARG A 216 50.35 -25.29 -35.21
C ARG A 216 51.72 -24.70 -35.59
N LYS A 217 52.02 -23.46 -35.19
CA LYS A 217 53.33 -22.82 -35.37
C LYS A 217 54.44 -23.60 -34.66
N THR A 218 54.21 -24.03 -33.42
CA THR A 218 55.18 -24.84 -32.67
C THR A 218 55.41 -26.20 -33.32
N GLU A 219 54.36 -26.87 -33.80
CA GLU A 219 54.44 -28.15 -34.50
C GLU A 219 55.26 -28.05 -35.79
N ILE A 220 55.01 -27.04 -36.64
CA ILE A 220 55.76 -26.84 -37.88
C ILE A 220 57.23 -26.49 -37.56
N SER A 221 57.47 -25.70 -36.52
CA SER A 221 58.83 -25.36 -36.09
C SER A 221 59.60 -26.59 -35.61
N ALA A 222 58.94 -27.49 -34.86
CA ALA A 222 59.51 -28.76 -34.43
C ALA A 222 59.79 -29.70 -35.62
N ALA A 223 58.83 -29.86 -36.55
CA ALA A 223 59.01 -30.64 -37.76
C ALA A 223 60.16 -30.12 -38.63
N ARG A 224 60.30 -28.80 -38.75
CA ARG A 224 61.41 -28.15 -39.47
C ARG A 224 62.76 -28.40 -38.80
N ALA A 225 62.82 -28.37 -37.47
CA ALA A 225 64.03 -28.68 -36.73
C ALA A 225 64.45 -30.15 -36.89
N GLU A 226 63.49 -31.08 -36.92
CA GLU A 226 63.74 -32.50 -37.21
C GLU A 226 64.23 -32.69 -38.65
N ALA A 227 63.55 -32.13 -39.64
CA ALA A 227 63.97 -32.22 -41.05
C ALA A 227 65.38 -31.63 -41.27
N ARG A 228 65.74 -30.56 -40.56
CA ARG A 228 67.10 -29.98 -40.57
C ARG A 228 68.13 -30.93 -39.96
N ARG A 229 67.80 -31.64 -38.88
CA ARG A 229 68.66 -32.68 -38.30
C ARG A 229 68.85 -33.85 -39.27
N SER A 230 67.79 -34.33 -39.91
CA SER A 230 67.91 -35.35 -40.95
C SER A 230 68.72 -34.87 -42.17
N GLU A 231 68.60 -33.58 -42.56
CA GLU A 231 69.40 -32.99 -43.63
C GLU A 231 70.91 -33.02 -43.31
N THR A 232 71.29 -32.64 -42.08
CA THR A 232 72.71 -32.65 -41.66
C THR A 232 73.25 -34.06 -41.52
N GLU A 233 72.47 -35.00 -40.98
CA GLU A 233 72.82 -36.43 -40.93
C GLU A 233 73.05 -37.02 -42.33
N LEU A 234 72.17 -36.73 -43.29
CA LEU A 234 72.33 -37.17 -44.68
C LEU A 234 73.56 -36.55 -45.35
N ARG A 235 73.86 -35.26 -45.11
CA ARG A 235 75.09 -34.62 -45.59
C ARG A 235 76.33 -35.31 -45.02
N ASN A 236 76.37 -35.54 -43.72
CA ASN A 236 77.46 -36.26 -43.05
C ASN A 236 77.64 -37.68 -43.62
N LYS A 237 76.52 -38.40 -43.84
CA LYS A 237 76.52 -39.73 -44.47
C LYS A 237 77.08 -39.68 -45.89
N ILE A 238 76.65 -38.72 -46.70
CA ILE A 238 77.14 -38.52 -48.08
C ILE A 238 78.63 -38.24 -48.09
N ASP A 239 79.13 -37.39 -47.20
CA ASP A 239 80.55 -37.06 -47.14
C ASP A 239 81.40 -38.24 -46.65
N GLY A 240 80.91 -39.00 -45.67
CA GLY A 240 81.51 -40.28 -45.27
C GLY A 240 81.53 -41.31 -46.40
N LEU A 241 80.45 -41.44 -47.17
CA LEU A 241 80.38 -42.32 -48.34
C LEU A 241 81.32 -41.86 -49.46
N LYS A 242 81.47 -40.55 -49.71
CA LYS A 242 82.46 -40.03 -50.67
C LYS A 242 83.88 -40.38 -50.25
N GLN A 243 84.21 -40.24 -48.96
CA GLN A 243 85.54 -40.56 -48.45
C GLN A 243 85.83 -42.07 -48.53
N LYS A 244 84.86 -42.91 -48.15
CA LYS A 244 84.93 -44.37 -48.34
C LYS A 244 85.10 -44.75 -49.81
N TYR A 245 84.31 -44.14 -50.69
CA TYR A 245 84.44 -44.34 -52.14
C TYR A 245 85.84 -43.97 -52.63
N ARG A 246 86.38 -42.79 -52.26
CA ARG A 246 87.73 -42.36 -52.69
C ARG A 246 88.84 -43.28 -52.17
N SER A 247 88.78 -43.68 -50.90
CA SER A 247 89.77 -44.59 -50.30
C SER A 247 89.70 -45.98 -50.94
N PHE A 248 88.50 -46.51 -51.14
CA PHE A 248 88.27 -47.75 -51.88
C PHE A 248 88.78 -47.67 -53.32
N GLU A 249 88.52 -46.58 -54.04
CA GLU A 249 88.98 -46.40 -55.43
C GLU A 249 90.51 -46.30 -55.51
N ALA A 250 91.15 -45.65 -54.54
CA ALA A 250 92.61 -45.62 -54.42
C ALA A 250 93.19 -47.02 -54.12
N GLN A 251 92.58 -47.77 -53.20
CA GLN A 251 92.96 -49.14 -52.88
C GLN A 251 92.75 -50.08 -54.07
N ARG A 252 91.65 -49.91 -54.81
CA ARG A 252 91.36 -50.67 -56.04
C ARG A 252 92.40 -50.39 -57.12
N LYS A 253 92.76 -49.12 -57.33
CA LYS A 253 93.84 -48.74 -58.27
C LYS A 253 95.19 -49.29 -57.86
N GLU A 254 95.48 -49.30 -56.56
CA GLU A 254 96.72 -49.89 -56.06
C GLU A 254 96.75 -51.40 -56.24
N THR A 255 95.66 -52.10 -55.91
CA THR A 255 95.53 -53.55 -56.16
C THR A 255 95.60 -53.88 -57.65
N GLU A 256 95.00 -53.07 -58.53
CA GLU A 256 95.13 -53.19 -59.99
C GLU A 256 96.58 -52.96 -60.46
N ARG A 257 97.28 -51.94 -59.95
CA ARG A 257 98.71 -51.72 -60.24
C ARG A 257 99.58 -52.88 -59.78
N VAL A 258 99.34 -53.39 -58.57
CA VAL A 258 100.06 -54.55 -58.03
C VAL A 258 99.78 -55.78 -58.88
N LEU A 259 98.53 -56.02 -59.28
CA LEU A 259 98.16 -57.11 -60.20
C LEU A 259 98.85 -56.96 -61.56
N PHE A 260 98.92 -55.74 -62.11
CA PHE A 260 99.63 -55.43 -63.36
C PHE A 260 101.16 -55.61 -63.23
N ALA A 261 101.74 -55.23 -62.09
CA ALA A 261 103.17 -55.43 -61.81
C ALA A 261 103.54 -56.91 -61.64
N ILE A 262 102.63 -57.71 -61.07
CA ILE A 262 102.79 -59.18 -60.97
C ILE A 262 102.69 -59.84 -62.35
N ASP A 263 101.82 -59.35 -63.25
CA ASP A 263 101.73 -59.85 -64.63
C ASP A 263 102.95 -59.46 -65.49
N ASN A 264 103.64 -58.35 -65.17
CA ASN A 264 104.83 -57.86 -65.87
C ASN A 264 106.17 -58.41 -65.36
N LEU A 265 106.17 -59.30 -64.36
CA LEU A 265 107.36 -60.08 -64.03
C LEU A 265 107.48 -61.23 -65.04
N ASP A 266 108.23 -61.00 -66.12
CA ASP A 266 108.91 -62.09 -66.82
C ASP A 266 109.83 -62.77 -65.80
N CYS A 267 109.41 -63.93 -65.26
CA CYS A 267 110.32 -64.82 -64.55
C CYS A 267 111.22 -65.52 -65.58
N PRO A 268 112.55 -65.28 -65.59
CA PRO A 268 113.47 -66.19 -66.23
C PRO A 268 113.62 -67.42 -65.32
N ALA A 269 113.11 -68.55 -65.81
CA ALA A 269 113.52 -69.91 -65.49
C ALA A 269 113.90 -70.24 -64.02
N THR A 270 112.95 -70.77 -63.24
CA THR A 270 113.16 -72.00 -62.44
C THR A 270 111.83 -72.56 -61.92
N PRO A 271 111.59 -73.89 -61.98
CA PRO A 271 110.30 -74.47 -61.61
C PRO A 271 110.28 -74.86 -60.12
N LEU A 272 109.57 -74.09 -59.28
CA LEU A 272 108.89 -74.68 -58.12
C LEU A 272 107.79 -73.75 -57.58
N GLN A 273 106.56 -74.27 -57.64
CA GLN A 273 105.34 -73.85 -56.94
C GLN A 273 104.79 -72.43 -57.22
N LYS A 274 104.02 -72.34 -58.31
CA LYS A 274 102.91 -71.38 -58.43
C LYS A 274 101.83 -71.70 -57.39
N PRO A 275 101.34 -70.73 -56.59
CA PRO A 275 99.99 -70.81 -56.08
C PRO A 275 99.00 -70.56 -57.24
N MET A 276 97.99 -71.41 -57.34
CA MET A 276 96.87 -71.27 -58.29
C MET A 276 96.16 -69.93 -58.10
N ASN A 277 96.16 -69.10 -59.15
CA ASN A 277 95.50 -67.79 -59.23
C ASN A 277 93.96 -67.87 -59.39
N PHE A 278 93.27 -68.71 -58.62
CA PHE A 278 91.79 -68.80 -58.67
C PHE A 278 91.08 -67.68 -57.89
N GLY A 279 91.81 -66.85 -57.13
CA GLY A 279 91.26 -65.73 -56.35
C GLY A 279 91.07 -64.41 -57.13
N LYS A 280 91.91 -64.12 -58.14
CA LYS A 280 92.00 -62.80 -58.78
C LYS A 280 90.70 -62.33 -59.44
N ALA A 281 90.01 -63.21 -60.18
CA ALA A 281 88.75 -62.87 -60.85
C ALA A 281 87.59 -62.70 -59.85
N SER A 282 87.56 -63.50 -58.78
CA SER A 282 86.54 -63.38 -57.73
C SER A 282 86.75 -62.14 -56.88
N GLU A 283 87.99 -61.76 -56.59
CA GLU A 283 88.34 -60.53 -55.86
C GLU A 283 88.03 -59.27 -56.67
N LEU A 284 88.30 -59.27 -57.98
CA LEU A 284 87.91 -58.17 -58.87
C LEU A 284 86.39 -58.03 -58.96
N LEU A 285 85.65 -59.14 -59.10
CA LEU A 285 84.19 -59.13 -59.12
C LEU A 285 83.61 -58.59 -57.81
N LYS A 286 84.12 -59.05 -56.65
CA LYS A 286 83.76 -58.52 -55.33
C LYS A 286 84.08 -57.04 -55.19
N SER A 287 85.23 -56.59 -55.71
CA SER A 287 85.61 -55.18 -55.71
C SER A 287 84.65 -54.33 -56.55
N GLU A 288 84.13 -54.86 -57.65
CA GLU A 288 83.18 -54.16 -58.51
C GLU A 288 81.76 -54.16 -57.92
N GLU A 289 81.38 -55.24 -57.22
CA GLU A 289 80.16 -55.31 -56.42
C GLU A 289 80.19 -54.28 -55.26
N GLU A 290 81.31 -54.16 -54.53
CA GLU A 290 81.48 -53.16 -53.49
C GLU A 290 81.48 -51.72 -54.05
N ARG A 291 82.08 -51.51 -55.23
CA ARG A 291 82.04 -50.23 -55.93
C ARG A 291 80.61 -49.81 -56.26
N THR A 292 79.85 -50.71 -56.89
CA THR A 292 78.46 -50.43 -57.28
C THR A 292 77.55 -50.26 -56.06
N LYS A 293 77.79 -51.01 -54.98
CA LYS A 293 77.11 -50.85 -53.69
C LYS A 293 77.33 -49.45 -53.11
N LEU A 294 78.58 -48.99 -52.98
CA LEU A 294 78.90 -47.64 -52.49
C LEU A 294 78.27 -46.55 -53.37
N LEU A 295 78.29 -46.73 -54.69
CA LEU A 295 77.70 -45.79 -55.65
C LEU A 295 76.16 -45.74 -55.53
N SER A 296 75.52 -46.90 -55.35
CA SER A 296 74.07 -47.01 -55.15
C SER A 296 73.62 -46.37 -53.84
N GLU A 297 74.38 -46.56 -52.75
CA GLU A 297 74.08 -45.97 -51.44
C GLU A 297 74.30 -44.44 -51.46
N LEU A 298 75.33 -43.96 -52.16
CA LEU A 298 75.56 -42.54 -52.41
C LEU A 298 74.40 -41.91 -53.20
N LYS A 299 73.93 -42.59 -54.26
CA LYS A 299 72.79 -42.13 -55.06
C LYS A 299 71.52 -42.07 -54.21
N LYS A 300 71.22 -43.14 -53.45
CA LYS A 300 70.08 -43.20 -52.52
C LYS A 300 70.12 -42.07 -51.48
N SER A 301 71.27 -41.84 -50.85
CA SER A 301 71.44 -40.79 -49.83
C SER A 301 71.27 -39.38 -50.42
N ARG A 302 71.73 -39.16 -51.66
CA ARG A 302 71.50 -37.89 -52.40
C ARG A 302 70.03 -37.66 -52.74
N GLU A 303 69.32 -38.70 -53.13
CA GLU A 303 67.90 -38.62 -53.46
C GLU A 303 67.06 -38.33 -52.20
N GLN A 304 67.35 -39.01 -51.09
CA GLN A 304 66.78 -38.72 -49.78
C GLN A 304 67.05 -37.27 -49.34
N LEU A 305 68.28 -36.77 -49.54
CA LEU A 305 68.62 -35.37 -49.24
C LEU A 305 67.78 -34.39 -50.07
N SER A 306 67.55 -34.69 -51.35
CA SER A 306 66.71 -33.85 -52.22
C SER A 306 65.26 -33.79 -51.75
N VAL A 307 64.71 -34.92 -51.28
CA VAL A 307 63.35 -35.00 -50.72
C VAL A 307 63.23 -34.13 -49.46
N VAL A 308 64.14 -34.31 -48.48
CA VAL A 308 64.16 -33.52 -47.24
C VAL A 308 64.32 -32.02 -47.54
N GLN A 309 65.15 -31.65 -48.51
CA GLN A 309 65.31 -30.25 -48.92
C GLN A 309 64.05 -29.66 -49.57
N LYS A 310 63.28 -30.46 -50.30
CA LYS A 310 61.98 -30.02 -50.85
C LYS A 310 60.95 -29.85 -49.73
N GLU A 311 60.92 -30.75 -48.76
CA GLU A 311 60.05 -30.67 -47.58
C GLU A 311 60.34 -29.42 -46.72
N ILE A 312 61.61 -29.13 -46.44
CA ILE A 312 62.03 -27.90 -45.73
C ILE A 312 61.58 -26.64 -46.48
N LYS A 313 61.65 -26.66 -47.81
CA LYS A 313 61.18 -25.56 -48.67
C LYS A 313 59.66 -25.44 -48.70
N SER A 314 58.91 -26.54 -48.66
CA SER A 314 57.43 -26.48 -48.61
C SER A 314 56.91 -26.02 -47.25
N MET A 315 57.65 -26.20 -46.16
CA MET A 315 57.34 -25.65 -44.84
C MET A 315 57.61 -24.13 -44.72
N ARG A 316 57.87 -23.41 -45.82
CA ARG A 316 58.15 -21.97 -45.80
C ARG A 316 56.93 -21.11 -45.46
N ASN A 317 55.73 -21.68 -45.51
CA ASN A 317 54.46 -21.01 -45.22
C ASN A 317 54.25 -20.68 -43.72
N CYS A 318 55.28 -20.78 -42.87
CA CYS A 318 55.23 -20.31 -41.48
C CYS A 318 55.03 -18.78 -41.40
N ASP A 319 55.57 -18.04 -42.35
CA ASP A 319 55.46 -16.57 -42.36
C ASP A 319 53.99 -16.14 -42.51
N ASP A 320 53.17 -16.94 -43.21
CA ASP A 320 51.72 -16.72 -43.32
C ASP A 320 51.00 -16.94 -41.99
N ILE A 321 51.44 -17.92 -41.20
CA ILE A 321 50.90 -18.19 -39.86
C ILE A 321 51.26 -17.05 -38.90
N ASP A 322 52.46 -16.50 -39.01
CA ASP A 322 52.89 -15.35 -38.19
C ASP A 322 52.06 -14.11 -38.51
N GLY A 323 51.79 -13.83 -39.79
CA GLY A 323 50.88 -12.75 -40.18
C GLY A 323 49.45 -12.96 -39.65
N GLU A 324 48.95 -14.20 -39.68
CA GLU A 324 47.62 -14.52 -39.15
C GLU A 324 47.54 -14.42 -37.62
N ILE A 325 48.60 -14.83 -36.91
CA ILE A 325 48.70 -14.64 -35.45
C ILE A 325 48.68 -13.15 -35.12
N SER A 326 49.51 -12.32 -35.75
CA SER A 326 49.53 -10.87 -35.48
C SER A 326 48.20 -10.19 -35.80
N ARG A 327 47.52 -10.62 -36.88
CA ARG A 327 46.16 -10.13 -37.19
C ARG A 327 45.17 -10.48 -36.08
N LEU A 328 45.16 -11.74 -35.63
CA LEU A 328 44.27 -12.18 -34.55
C LEU A 328 44.61 -11.53 -33.20
N GLU A 329 45.88 -11.27 -32.91
CA GLU A 329 46.31 -10.53 -31.72
C GLU A 329 45.70 -9.13 -31.71
N SER A 330 45.79 -8.41 -32.83
CA SER A 330 45.15 -7.10 -32.98
C SER A 330 43.62 -7.15 -32.89
N GLU A 331 42.99 -8.18 -33.45
CA GLU A 331 41.54 -8.38 -33.32
C GLU A 331 41.11 -8.68 -31.86
N VAL A 332 41.92 -9.43 -31.10
CA VAL A 332 41.69 -9.70 -29.68
C VAL A 332 41.84 -8.42 -28.86
N GLU A 333 42.87 -7.62 -29.11
CA GLU A 333 43.03 -6.29 -28.49
C GLU A 333 41.82 -5.39 -28.78
N GLY A 334 41.31 -5.39 -30.02
CA GLY A 334 40.08 -4.69 -30.37
C GLY A 334 38.87 -5.16 -29.56
N CYS A 335 38.72 -6.48 -29.34
CA CYS A 335 37.66 -7.02 -28.48
C CYS A 335 37.79 -6.54 -27.02
N PHE A 336 39.01 -6.48 -26.47
CA PHE A 336 39.24 -5.93 -25.14
C PHE A 336 38.84 -4.46 -25.04
N LEU A 337 39.16 -3.67 -26.07
CA LEU A 337 38.78 -2.27 -26.14
C LEU A 337 37.25 -2.11 -26.11
N SER A 338 36.54 -2.87 -26.96
CA SER A 338 35.07 -2.85 -27.00
C SER A 338 34.43 -3.35 -25.70
N LEU A 339 35.08 -4.27 -24.97
CA LEU A 339 34.62 -4.73 -23.66
C LEU A 339 34.77 -3.62 -22.61
N LEU A 340 35.92 -2.95 -22.60
CA LEU A 340 36.20 -1.83 -21.71
C LEU A 340 35.26 -0.64 -21.99
N GLU A 341 34.98 -0.35 -23.26
CA GLU A 341 33.99 0.65 -23.66
C GLU A 341 32.60 0.30 -23.12
N ALA A 342 32.15 -0.94 -23.29
CA ALA A 342 30.84 -1.38 -22.80
C ALA A 342 30.74 -1.28 -21.25
N ASP A 343 31.80 -1.61 -20.53
CA ASP A 343 31.86 -1.50 -19.07
C ASP A 343 31.92 -0.03 -18.60
N THR A 344 32.68 0.81 -19.30
CA THR A 344 32.73 2.26 -19.03
C THR A 344 31.38 2.91 -19.29
N GLU A 345 30.73 2.57 -20.40
CA GLU A 345 29.37 3.04 -20.68
C GLU A 345 28.38 2.58 -19.60
N LYS A 346 28.53 1.36 -19.06
CA LYS A 346 27.72 0.87 -17.95
C LYS A 346 27.94 1.72 -16.71
N PHE A 347 29.19 1.92 -16.31
CA PHE A 347 29.55 2.75 -15.17
C PHE A 347 28.96 4.17 -15.28
N VAL A 348 29.12 4.82 -16.43
CA VAL A 348 28.61 6.18 -16.67
C VAL A 348 27.07 6.21 -16.58
N ARG A 349 26.39 5.19 -17.12
CA ARG A 349 24.92 5.09 -17.02
C ARG A 349 24.45 4.89 -15.59
N ASP A 350 25.05 3.95 -14.87
CA ASP A 350 24.68 3.65 -13.49
C ASP A 350 24.91 4.85 -12.58
N HIS A 351 26.04 5.56 -12.78
CA HIS A 351 26.32 6.82 -12.10
C HIS A 351 25.28 7.91 -12.41
N ALA A 352 24.92 8.10 -13.69
CA ALA A 352 23.92 9.10 -14.08
C ALA A 352 22.53 8.78 -13.50
N LEU A 353 22.13 7.51 -13.45
CA LEU A 353 20.88 7.07 -12.81
C LEU A 353 20.92 7.30 -11.29
N ALA A 354 22.04 7.02 -10.64
CA ALA A 354 22.22 7.28 -9.22
C ALA A 354 22.14 8.78 -8.90
N GLU A 355 22.77 9.63 -9.71
CA GLU A 355 22.71 11.08 -9.55
C GLU A 355 21.28 11.62 -9.73
N VAL A 356 20.56 11.17 -10.77
CA VAL A 356 19.14 11.53 -10.96
C VAL A 356 18.28 11.08 -9.77
N TRP A 357 18.55 9.88 -9.24
CA TRP A 357 17.85 9.36 -8.07
C TRP A 357 18.15 10.16 -6.81
N GLU A 358 19.41 10.49 -6.54
CA GLU A 358 19.81 11.33 -5.41
C GLU A 358 19.18 12.72 -5.46
N VAL A 359 19.16 13.35 -6.64
CA VAL A 359 18.51 14.65 -6.84
C VAL A 359 17.01 14.56 -6.57
N GLN A 360 16.34 13.51 -7.04
CA GLN A 360 14.92 13.28 -6.78
C GLN A 360 14.62 12.95 -5.31
N GLN A 361 15.55 12.28 -4.61
CA GLN A 361 15.40 11.89 -3.22
C GLN A 361 15.50 13.05 -2.23
N LYS A 362 16.10 14.18 -2.59
CA LYS A 362 16.27 15.32 -1.66
C LYS A 362 14.96 15.81 -1.05
N ASP A 363 13.89 15.79 -1.83
CA ASP A 363 12.56 16.26 -1.41
C ASP A 363 11.65 15.13 -0.91
N VAL A 364 12.07 13.86 -1.03
CA VAL A 364 11.22 12.72 -0.65
C VAL A 364 10.91 12.69 0.85
N PRO A 365 11.85 12.97 1.77
CA PRO A 365 11.53 12.97 3.20
C PRO A 365 10.46 13.99 3.59
N SER A 366 10.52 15.21 3.04
CA SER A 366 9.49 16.24 3.30
C SER A 366 8.16 15.86 2.65
N LEU A 367 8.17 15.40 1.40
CA LEU A 367 6.98 14.90 0.71
C LEU A 367 6.33 13.73 1.46
N LEU A 368 7.12 12.86 2.08
CA LEU A 368 6.61 11.72 2.86
C LEU A 368 5.89 12.18 4.12
N VAL A 369 6.40 13.20 4.80
CA VAL A 369 5.71 13.82 5.95
C VAL A 369 4.39 14.42 5.49
N ASP A 370 4.39 15.21 4.41
CA ASP A 370 3.17 15.79 3.84
C ASP A 370 2.16 14.72 3.41
N TYR A 371 2.64 13.60 2.85
CA TYR A 371 1.80 12.47 2.47
C TYR A 371 1.17 11.80 3.69
N GLN A 372 1.96 11.54 4.74
CA GLN A 372 1.45 10.97 5.99
C GLN A 372 0.43 11.88 6.66
N ASP A 373 0.66 13.19 6.64
CA ASP A 373 -0.28 14.19 7.14
C ASP A 373 -1.59 14.17 6.32
N SER A 374 -1.49 14.09 4.99
CA SER A 374 -2.67 13.97 4.12
C SER A 374 -3.45 12.69 4.39
N VAL A 375 -2.78 11.54 4.57
CA VAL A 375 -3.42 10.26 4.91
C VAL A 375 -4.13 10.36 6.26
N PHE A 376 -3.51 11.00 7.25
CA PHE A 376 -4.12 11.23 8.55
C PHE A 376 -5.39 12.08 8.42
N HIS A 377 -5.32 13.20 7.68
CA HIS A 377 -6.46 14.07 7.45
C HIS A 377 -7.61 13.37 6.71
N VAL A 378 -7.32 12.51 5.73
CA VAL A 378 -8.33 11.71 5.04
C VAL A 378 -9.03 10.78 6.03
N LYS A 379 -8.27 9.99 6.79
CA LYS A 379 -8.85 9.05 7.78
C LYS A 379 -9.64 9.78 8.87
N LEU A 380 -9.11 10.90 9.37
CA LEU A 380 -9.80 11.71 10.38
C LEU A 380 -11.11 12.26 9.82
N GLY A 381 -11.10 12.78 8.59
CA GLY A 381 -12.29 13.31 7.92
C GLY A 381 -13.35 12.23 7.67
N GLU A 382 -12.94 11.04 7.24
CA GLU A 382 -13.84 9.89 7.07
C GLU A 382 -14.55 9.50 8.37
N GLU A 383 -13.80 9.43 9.48
CA GLU A 383 -14.36 9.12 10.79
C GLU A 383 -15.27 10.25 11.32
N GLN A 384 -14.87 11.51 11.16
CA GLN A 384 -15.69 12.67 11.53
C GLN A 384 -17.03 12.66 10.79
N ILE A 385 -17.00 12.47 9.47
CA ILE A 385 -18.22 12.38 8.65
C ILE A 385 -19.08 11.20 9.13
N ARG A 386 -18.50 10.04 9.40
CA ARG A 386 -19.23 8.87 9.90
C ARG A 386 -19.95 9.14 11.22
N VAL A 387 -19.28 9.82 12.17
CA VAL A 387 -19.88 10.18 13.46
C VAL A 387 -21.03 11.19 13.28
N CYS A 388 -20.82 12.23 12.47
CA CYS A 388 -21.87 13.21 12.16
C CYS A 388 -23.06 12.56 11.44
N GLU A 389 -22.83 11.66 10.48
CA GLU A 389 -23.90 10.94 9.80
C GLU A 389 -24.72 10.05 10.76
N ALA A 390 -24.06 9.39 11.72
CA ALA A 390 -24.75 8.62 12.75
C ALA A 390 -25.61 9.51 13.68
N SER A 391 -25.10 10.69 14.06
CA SER A 391 -25.83 11.71 14.83
C SER A 391 -27.06 12.21 14.05
N LEU A 392 -26.88 12.58 12.78
CA LEU A 392 -27.95 13.03 11.90
C LEU A 392 -29.04 11.96 11.72
N GLN A 393 -28.65 10.69 11.58
CA GLN A 393 -29.61 9.57 11.52
C GLN A 393 -30.43 9.46 12.81
N HIS A 394 -29.79 9.61 13.97
CA HIS A 394 -30.49 9.57 15.25
C HIS A 394 -31.47 10.74 15.40
N GLN A 395 -31.07 11.96 15.03
CA GLN A 395 -31.96 13.12 15.05
C GLN A 395 -33.12 12.96 14.08
N THR A 396 -32.89 12.43 12.88
CA THR A 396 -33.94 12.16 11.89
C THR A 396 -34.96 11.15 12.44
N ALA A 397 -34.50 10.08 13.09
CA ALA A 397 -35.39 9.11 13.73
C ALA A 397 -36.20 9.72 14.89
N SER A 398 -35.58 10.60 15.70
CA SER A 398 -36.27 11.35 16.75
C SER A 398 -37.33 12.30 16.17
N LEU A 399 -37.02 12.96 15.05
CA LEU A 399 -37.95 13.83 14.33
C LEU A 399 -39.16 13.06 13.82
N ASP A 400 -38.96 11.86 13.27
CA ASP A 400 -40.05 10.97 12.83
C ASP A 400 -40.95 10.53 14.00
N GLU A 401 -40.35 10.26 15.17
CA GLU A 401 -41.09 9.97 16.40
C GLU A 401 -41.93 11.17 16.87
N MET A 402 -41.34 12.37 16.88
CA MET A 402 -42.05 13.60 17.23
C MET A 402 -43.18 13.89 16.24
N ASN A 403 -42.97 13.73 14.94
CA ASN A 403 -44.02 13.86 13.91
C ASN A 403 -45.16 12.87 14.12
N SER A 404 -44.85 11.65 14.55
CA SER A 404 -45.85 10.64 14.91
C SER A 404 -46.67 11.06 16.13
N LYS A 405 -46.01 11.63 17.16
CA LYS A 405 -46.66 12.19 18.36
C LYS A 405 -47.54 13.39 18.03
N LEU A 406 -47.07 14.31 17.19
CA LEU A 406 -47.85 15.47 16.71
C LEU A 406 -49.09 15.00 15.95
N SER A 407 -48.93 14.03 15.05
CA SER A 407 -50.04 13.45 14.30
C SER A 407 -51.09 12.83 15.23
N GLN A 408 -50.67 12.20 16.32
CA GLN A 408 -51.59 11.68 17.34
C GLN A 408 -52.27 12.81 18.11
N ALA A 409 -51.53 13.83 18.57
CA ALA A 409 -52.10 14.97 19.29
C ALA A 409 -53.11 15.75 18.44
N MET A 410 -52.85 15.91 17.14
CA MET A 410 -53.79 16.52 16.20
C MET A 410 -55.04 15.66 15.98
N ARG A 411 -54.91 14.32 15.98
CA ARG A 411 -56.07 13.41 15.96
C ARG A 411 -56.91 13.56 17.23
N ASP A 412 -56.28 13.52 18.40
CA ASP A 412 -56.95 13.67 19.69
C ASP A 412 -57.70 15.01 19.77
N LEU A 413 -57.06 16.10 19.29
CA LEU A 413 -57.67 17.42 19.18
C LEU A 413 -58.87 17.40 18.22
N GLY A 414 -58.74 16.77 17.05
CA GLY A 414 -59.83 16.58 16.10
C GLY A 414 -61.00 15.78 16.67
N GLU A 415 -60.72 14.71 17.44
CA GLU A 415 -61.72 13.91 18.13
C GLU A 415 -62.47 14.73 19.19
N LEU A 416 -61.79 15.55 19.99
CA LEU A 416 -62.43 16.46 20.94
C LEU A 416 -63.37 17.44 20.22
N LEU A 417 -62.91 18.03 19.11
CA LEU A 417 -63.71 18.95 18.29
C LEU A 417 -64.96 18.28 17.69
N VAL A 418 -64.86 17.00 17.30
CA VAL A 418 -65.98 16.21 16.74
C VAL A 418 -66.94 15.71 17.85
N ALA A 419 -66.42 15.29 19.01
CA ALA A 419 -67.20 14.67 20.10
C ALA A 419 -68.31 15.57 20.65
N ARG A 420 -68.19 16.89 20.50
CA ARG A 420 -69.21 17.86 20.91
C ARG A 420 -70.05 18.43 19.77
N GLY A 421 -69.98 17.82 18.59
CA GLY A 421 -70.83 18.13 17.45
C GLY A 421 -70.59 19.54 16.93
N LEU A 422 -69.43 19.79 16.30
CA LEU A 422 -69.28 20.86 15.32
C LEU A 422 -69.89 20.43 13.97
N ASP A 423 -71.13 19.94 13.97
CA ASP A 423 -71.96 20.02 12.78
C ASP A 423 -72.52 21.44 12.73
N ALA A 424 -72.57 22.06 11.56
CA ALA A 424 -72.91 23.47 11.37
C ALA A 424 -74.33 23.91 11.85
N SER A 425 -75.06 23.05 12.56
CA SER A 425 -76.43 23.25 13.05
C SER A 425 -76.56 23.33 14.58
N THR A 426 -75.51 23.04 15.36
CA THR A 426 -75.50 23.10 16.83
C THR A 426 -74.92 24.42 17.35
N PRO A 427 -75.53 25.06 18.37
CA PRO A 427 -75.02 26.31 18.93
C PRO A 427 -73.63 26.09 19.52
N HIS A 428 -72.71 27.04 19.30
CA HIS A 428 -71.36 26.96 19.86
C HIS A 428 -71.44 26.75 21.37
N VAL A 429 -70.56 25.88 21.89
CA VAL A 429 -70.44 25.58 23.31
C VAL A 429 -70.36 26.86 24.16
N SER A 430 -69.61 27.86 23.68
CA SER A 430 -69.48 29.16 24.34
C SER A 430 -70.83 29.88 24.47
N ASP A 431 -71.62 29.89 23.39
CA ASP A 431 -72.96 30.49 23.38
C ASP A 431 -73.92 29.74 24.29
N LYS A 432 -73.79 28.41 24.34
CA LYS A 432 -74.59 27.56 25.22
C LYS A 432 -74.27 27.78 26.70
N VAL A 433 -72.99 27.86 27.07
CA VAL A 433 -72.55 28.17 28.44
C VAL A 433 -73.02 29.56 28.84
N LYS A 434 -72.87 30.55 27.96
CA LYS A 434 -73.38 31.91 28.20
C LYS A 434 -74.88 31.90 28.48
N GLY A 435 -75.67 31.25 27.63
CA GLY A 435 -77.11 31.13 27.83
C GLY A 435 -77.49 30.37 29.11
N ASP A 436 -76.71 29.38 29.52
CA ASP A 436 -76.95 28.65 30.77
C ASP A 436 -76.58 29.50 32.01
N LEU A 437 -75.54 30.35 31.94
CA LEU A 437 -75.21 31.33 32.97
C LEU A 437 -76.25 32.46 33.07
N ASP A 438 -76.70 33.01 31.94
CA ASP A 438 -77.78 34.01 31.89
C ASP A 438 -79.07 33.42 32.51
N ALA A 439 -79.39 32.16 32.23
CA ALA A 439 -80.53 31.47 32.84
C ALA A 439 -80.37 31.24 34.35
N ILE A 440 -79.15 30.93 34.82
CA ILE A 440 -78.85 30.85 36.26
C ILE A 440 -79.10 32.20 36.93
N GLU A 441 -78.64 33.30 36.33
CA GLU A 441 -78.84 34.65 36.87
C GLU A 441 -80.32 34.98 37.02
N VAL A 442 -81.13 34.69 35.99
CA VAL A 442 -82.59 34.88 36.03
C VAL A 442 -83.23 34.03 37.14
N HIS A 443 -82.91 32.73 37.21
CA HIS A 443 -83.51 31.84 38.21
C HIS A 443 -83.10 32.17 39.64
N VAL A 444 -81.87 32.65 39.86
CA VAL A 444 -81.41 33.14 41.16
C VAL A 444 -82.12 34.45 41.52
N ALA A 445 -82.30 35.37 40.57
CA ALA A 445 -83.03 36.62 40.80
C ALA A 445 -84.51 36.35 41.17
N GLU A 446 -85.17 35.45 40.45
CA GLU A 446 -86.54 35.00 40.73
C GLU A 446 -86.64 34.33 42.12
N ALA A 447 -85.72 33.43 42.46
CA ALA A 447 -85.68 32.77 43.77
C ALA A 447 -85.44 33.78 44.91
N ARG A 448 -84.57 34.77 44.71
CA ARG A 448 -84.35 35.87 45.67
C ARG A 448 -85.60 36.71 45.87
N GLN A 449 -86.32 37.05 44.80
CA GLN A 449 -87.56 37.80 44.89
C GLN A 449 -88.61 37.03 45.71
N LEU A 450 -88.75 35.72 45.48
CA LEU A 450 -89.67 34.86 46.23
C LEU A 450 -89.32 34.76 47.72
N LEU A 451 -88.04 34.84 48.10
CA LEU A 451 -87.58 34.86 49.49
C LEU A 451 -87.69 36.25 50.16
N LEU A 452 -87.81 37.33 49.39
CA LEU A 452 -87.95 38.71 49.88
C LEU A 452 -89.42 39.11 50.13
N VAL A 453 -90.39 38.26 49.77
CA VAL A 453 -91.84 38.54 49.91
C VAL A 453 -92.30 38.69 51.37
N ASP A 454 -91.47 38.34 52.36
CA ASP A 454 -91.84 38.40 53.80
C ASP A 454 -91.38 39.67 54.57
N ASN A 455 -90.99 40.76 53.89
CA ASN A 455 -90.62 42.03 54.56
C ASN A 455 -91.55 43.21 54.21
N GLN A 456 -92.85 42.96 54.00
CA GLN A 456 -93.88 44.00 54.01
C GLN A 456 -95.04 43.67 54.95
#